data_AF-A0A8J5IGX9-F1
#
_entry.id   AF-A0A8J5IGX9-F1
#
_cell.length_a   1.000
_cell.length_b   1.000
_cell.length_c   1.000
_cell.angle_alpha   90.00
_cell.angle_beta   90.00
_cell.angle_gamma   90.00
#
_symmetry.space_group_name_H-M   'P 1'
#
loop_
_entity.id
_entity.type
_entity.pdbx_description
1 polymer ?
#
loop_
_entity_poly.entity_id
_entity_poly.type
_entity_poly.pdbx_seq_one_letter_code
_entity_poly.pdbx_strand_id
1 'polypeptide(L)' 'MELISPPTSNTVERFFSVGKATFGLQRQRLQPATLEMILFLRMNDALWDSNVVSECC' A
#
# COMPACT_ATOMS: atom_id res chain seq x y z
N MET A 1 -18.64 -0.61 20.54
CA MET A 1 -17.66 0.00 19.62
C MET A 1 -17.23 -1.13 18.69
N GLU A 2 -18.03 -1.36 17.65
CA GLU A 2 -17.77 -2.42 16.68
C GLU A 2 -16.46 -2.05 15.97
N LEU A 3 -15.41 -2.84 16.18
CA LEU A 3 -14.19 -2.74 15.42
C LEU A 3 -14.58 -3.11 13.98
N ILE A 4 -14.82 -2.10 13.14
CA ILE A 4 -15.05 -2.29 11.71
C ILE A 4 -13.75 -2.86 11.14
N SER A 5 -13.61 -4.18 11.18
CA SER A 5 -12.67 -4.87 10.34
C SER A 5 -13.22 -4.73 8.94
N PRO A 6 -12.53 -4.08 8.00
CA PRO A 6 -12.92 -4.20 6.60
C PRO A 6 -13.01 -5.71 6.29
N PRO A 7 -14.00 -6.15 5.49
CA PRO A 7 -14.12 -7.54 5.14
C PRO A 7 -12.76 -8.01 4.61
N THR A 8 -12.24 -9.11 5.12
CA THR A 8 -10.86 -9.57 4.84
C THR A 8 -10.56 -9.69 3.34
N SER A 9 -11.60 -9.97 2.53
CA SER A 9 -11.57 -9.91 1.07
C SER A 9 -11.14 -8.53 0.53
N ASN A 10 -11.65 -7.44 1.11
CA ASN A 10 -11.35 -6.07 0.68
C ASN A 10 -9.86 -5.72 0.86
N THR A 11 -9.21 -6.22 1.90
CA THR A 11 -7.77 -5.99 2.11
C THR A 11 -6.92 -6.71 1.06
N VAL A 12 -7.23 -7.98 0.80
CA VAL A 12 -6.50 -8.79 -0.18
C VAL A 12 -6.76 -8.31 -1.62
N GLU A 13 -8.02 -8.01 -1.94
CA GLU A 13 -8.41 -7.46 -3.25
C GLU A 13 -7.79 -6.08 -3.49
N ARG A 14 -7.76 -5.20 -2.48
CA ARG A 14 -7.06 -3.91 -2.54
C ARG A 14 -5.57 -4.11 -2.78
N PHE A 15 -4.93 -5.03 -2.07
CA PHE A 15 -3.51 -5.34 -2.24
C PHE A 15 -3.18 -5.76 -3.68
N PHE A 16 -3.89 -6.76 -4.22
CA PHE A 16 -3.65 -7.23 -5.59
C PHE A 16 -4.05 -6.21 -6.65
N SER A 17 -5.08 -5.38 -6.40
CA SER A 17 -5.44 -4.27 -7.29
C SER A 17 -4.34 -3.21 -7.37
N VAL A 18 -3.78 -2.80 -6.21
CA VAL A 18 -2.66 -1.88 -6.14
C VAL A 18 -1.40 -2.48 -6.76
N GLY A 19 -1.14 -3.77 -6.52
CA GLY A 19 -0.08 -4.55 -7.17
C GLY A 19 -0.18 -4.51 -8.68
N LYS A 20 -1.36 -4.85 -9.21
CA LYS A 20 -1.65 -4.84 -10.64
C LYS A 20 -1.50 -3.46 -11.26
N ALA A 21 -1.95 -2.39 -10.59
CA ALA A 21 -1.79 -1.02 -11.08
C ALA A 21 -0.33 -0.53 -11.01
N THR A 22 0.43 -0.96 -10.01
CA THR A 22 1.85 -0.60 -9.84
C THR A 22 2.72 -1.31 -10.88
N PHE A 23 2.39 -2.57 -11.18
CA PHE A 23 3.11 -3.39 -12.15
C PHE A 23 2.68 -3.11 -13.60
N GLY A 24 1.36 -2.97 -13.81
CA GLY A 24 0.75 -2.71 -15.09
C GLY A 24 0.64 -1.23 -15.35
N LEU A 25 1.69 -0.64 -15.94
CA LEU A 25 1.65 0.42 -16.97
C LEU A 25 3.03 1.09 -17.18
N GLN A 26 3.99 1.00 -16.26
CA GLN A 26 5.22 1.85 -16.35
C GLN A 26 6.58 1.16 -16.20
N ARG A 27 6.68 -0.12 -15.85
CA ARG A 27 7.99 -0.65 -15.44
C ARG A 27 8.26 -2.08 -15.90
N GLN A 28 8.61 -2.24 -17.17
CA GLN A 28 9.24 -3.48 -17.67
C GLN A 28 10.62 -3.77 -16.99
N ARG A 29 11.10 -2.88 -16.11
CA ARG A 29 12.39 -2.98 -15.40
C ARG A 29 12.30 -2.73 -13.90
N LEU A 30 11.11 -2.84 -13.28
CA LEU A 30 11.03 -2.76 -11.82
C LEU A 30 11.68 -4.02 -11.23
N GLN A 31 12.70 -3.86 -10.40
CA GLN A 31 13.23 -5.00 -9.65
C GLN A 31 12.17 -5.49 -8.65
N PRO A 32 12.06 -6.81 -8.40
CA PRO A 32 11.10 -7.35 -7.44
C PRO A 32 11.15 -6.67 -6.07
N ALA A 33 12.36 -6.43 -5.54
CA ALA A 33 12.55 -5.71 -4.27
C ALA A 33 11.96 -4.28 -4.29
N THR A 34 12.04 -3.58 -5.43
CA THR A 34 11.45 -2.25 -5.57
C THR A 34 9.92 -2.32 -5.60
N LEU A 35 9.36 -3.35 -6.23
CA LEU A 35 7.91 -3.59 -6.22
C LEU A 35 7.42 -3.84 -4.79
N GLU A 36 8.09 -4.73 -4.07
CA GLU A 36 7.79 -5.05 -2.67
C GLU A 36 7.83 -3.80 -1.80
N MET A 37 8.86 -2.97 -1.93
CA MET A 37 8.99 -1.71 -1.19
C MET A 37 7.84 -0.74 -1.49
N ILE A 38 7.45 -0.60 -2.76
CA ILE A 38 6.35 0.28 -3.16
C ILE A 38 5.01 -0.22 -2.62
N LEU A 39 4.77 -1.53 -2.63
CA LEU A 39 3.55 -2.12 -2.08
C LEU A 39 3.50 -2.05 -0.56
N PHE A 40 4.63 -2.31 0.10
CA PHE A 40 4.78 -2.13 1.55
C PHE A 40 4.43 -0.71 1.94
N LEU A 41 4.94 0.28 1.19
CA LEU A 41 4.54 1.65 1.34
C LEU A 41 3.03 1.76 1.08
N ARG A 42 2.53 1.72 -0.15
CA ARG A 42 1.10 1.99 -0.45
C ARG A 42 0.04 1.29 0.43
N MET A 43 0.33 0.11 0.99
CA MET A 43 -0.58 -0.59 1.89
C MET A 43 -0.63 -0.06 3.33
N ASN A 44 0.44 0.56 3.85
CA ASN A 44 0.48 1.10 5.22
C ASN A 44 0.57 2.63 5.25
N ASP A 45 -0.04 3.32 4.29
CA ASP A 45 -0.02 4.78 4.15
C ASP A 45 -0.35 5.54 5.44
N ALA A 46 -1.27 5.02 6.24
CA ALA A 46 -1.63 5.57 7.55
C ALA A 46 -0.45 5.67 8.55
N LEU A 47 0.61 4.88 8.39
CA LEU A 47 1.77 4.87 9.30
C LEU A 47 2.78 5.99 9.03
N TRP A 48 2.77 6.59 7.84
CA TRP A 48 3.67 7.71 7.48
C TRP A 48 2.91 8.81 6.75
N ASP A 49 1.60 8.93 6.99
CA ASP A 49 0.84 10.06 6.50
C ASP A 49 1.56 11.37 6.87
N SER A 50 1.44 12.37 6.01
CA SER A 50 2.12 13.66 6.16
C SER A 50 1.86 14.30 7.54
N ASN A 51 0.68 14.06 8.11
CA ASN A 51 0.33 14.47 9.46
C ASN A 51 1.21 13.77 10.52
N VAL A 52 1.33 12.43 10.44
CA VAL A 52 2.17 11.61 11.35
C VAL A 52 3.64 12.02 11.27
N VAL A 53 4.13 12.33 10.06
CA VAL A 53 5.51 12.80 9.86
C VAL A 53 5.69 14.23 10.38
N SER A 54 4.67 15.09 10.25
CA SER A 54 4.73 16.48 10.70
C SER A 54 4.71 16.61 12.23
N GLU A 55 4.01 15.72 12.93
CA GLU A 55 3.97 15.69 14.40
C GLU A 55 5.32 15.29 15.03
N CYS A 56 6.21 14.68 14.25
CA CYS A 56 7.54 14.30 14.70
C CYS A 56 8.60 15.41 14.58
N CYS A 57 8.30 16.53 13.91
CA CYS A 57 9.20 17.67 13.70
C CYS A 57 8.85 18.85 14.60
#